data_AF-A0A1Q6A0M6-F1
#
_entry.id   AF-A0A1Q6A0M6-F1
#
_cell.length_a   1.000
_cell.length_b   1.000
_cell.length_c   1.000
_cell.angle_alpha   90.00
_cell.angle_beta   90.00
_cell.angle_gamma   90.00
#
_symmetry.space_group_name_H-M   'P 1'
#
loop_
_entity.id
_entity.type
_entity.pdbx_description
1 polymer ?
#
loop_
_entity_poly.entity_id
_entity_poly.type
_entity_poly.pdbx_seq_one_letter_code
_entity_poly.pdbx_strand_id
1 'polypeptide(L)'
;MFPAFSQTKAKTAYFCEPCGNECDRIAFNKPGKCPHCGMALSLQSVATHEKNMNLKRLKVLFYLQNGVEVLDFAGPMEVFSYAGFDVAVVSKTKDPIVAQGVLKIIPQYSIDDAPPADILAFFGGAAGNATNDPAVIKWVQNAPKPEYYFSVCTGAFILGKAGMLDNLTVTTFHESIEELRKAFPKAKVLSNVRFVDNGKIITTAGISAGIDGALHLVEKVRGRDVAVQIAKYMEYDKWVPAQGLVVDKQIGTAK
;
A
#
# COMPACT_ATOMS: atom_id res chain seq x y z
N MET A 1 -34.84 5.45 41.29
CA MET A 1 -35.06 5.94 39.92
C MET A 1 -33.70 6.14 39.27
N PHE A 2 -33.28 5.21 38.41
CA PHE A 2 -32.08 5.39 37.59
C PHE A 2 -32.44 6.23 36.36
N PRO A 3 -31.62 7.21 35.95
CA PRO A 3 -31.91 8.01 34.76
C PRO A 3 -31.72 7.14 33.51
N ALA A 4 -32.71 7.16 32.63
CA ALA A 4 -32.66 6.50 31.34
C ALA A 4 -31.63 7.21 30.44
N PHE A 5 -30.54 6.52 30.12
CA PHE A 5 -29.64 6.93 29.05
C PHE A 5 -30.39 6.84 27.71
N SER A 6 -30.77 7.98 27.14
CA SER A 6 -31.29 8.08 25.79
C SER A 6 -30.18 7.73 24.79
N GLN A 7 -30.19 6.50 24.26
CA GLN A 7 -29.37 6.13 23.12
C GLN A 7 -29.92 6.82 21.86
N THR A 8 -29.34 7.97 21.50
CA THR A 8 -29.51 8.54 20.16
C THR A 8 -29.01 7.51 19.14
N LYS A 9 -29.92 6.87 18.40
CA LYS A 9 -29.56 5.97 17.31
C LYS A 9 -28.71 6.73 16.30
N ALA A 10 -27.52 6.21 15.99
CA ALA A 10 -26.65 6.77 14.95
C ALA A 10 -27.43 6.84 13.62
N LYS A 11 -27.44 8.02 13.00
CA LYS A 11 -28.11 8.22 11.71
C LYS A 11 -27.36 7.45 10.64
N THR A 12 -28.04 6.54 9.93
CA THR A 12 -27.46 5.73 8.86
C THR A 12 -28.03 6.13 7.50
N ALA A 13 -27.23 6.02 6.46
CA ALA A 13 -27.64 6.20 5.07
C ALA A 13 -26.83 5.27 4.16
N TYR A 14 -27.28 5.11 2.92
CA TYR A 14 -26.54 4.36 1.92
C TYR A 14 -25.56 5.30 1.22
N PHE A 15 -24.31 4.91 1.09
CA PHE A 15 -23.28 5.70 0.42
C PHE A 15 -22.59 4.89 -0.67
N CYS A 16 -22.04 5.59 -1.67
CA CYS A 16 -21.12 4.98 -2.60
C CYS A 16 -19.80 4.69 -1.88
N GLU A 17 -19.20 3.54 -2.15
CA GLU A 17 -17.81 3.32 -1.73
C GLU A 17 -16.90 4.40 -2.31
N PRO A 18 -15.86 4.84 -1.59
CA PRO A 18 -14.99 5.92 -2.04
C PRO A 18 -14.32 5.56 -3.37
N CYS A 19 -14.76 6.17 -4.45
CA CYS A 19 -14.14 6.05 -5.77
C CYS A 19 -13.40 7.34 -6.18
N GLY A 20 -13.34 8.32 -5.28
CA GLY A 20 -12.73 9.62 -5.51
C GLY A 20 -13.56 10.56 -6.37
N ASN A 21 -14.84 10.23 -6.62
CA ASN A 21 -15.76 11.03 -7.41
C ASN A 21 -16.76 11.79 -6.52
N GLU A 22 -17.51 12.72 -7.10
CA GLU A 22 -18.53 13.50 -6.37
C GLU A 22 -19.59 12.63 -5.70
N CYS A 23 -19.86 11.44 -6.27
CA CYS A 23 -20.82 10.50 -5.71
C CYS A 23 -20.46 9.98 -4.31
N ASP A 24 -19.19 10.07 -3.92
CA ASP A 24 -18.75 9.72 -2.57
C ASP A 24 -19.40 10.63 -1.52
N ARG A 25 -19.91 11.81 -1.88
CA ARG A 25 -20.55 12.75 -0.94
C ARG A 25 -22.07 12.62 -0.87
N ILE A 26 -22.66 11.75 -1.69
CA ILE A 26 -24.12 11.66 -1.84
C ILE A 26 -24.66 10.60 -0.89
N ALA A 27 -25.56 11.02 0.01
CA ALA A 27 -26.33 10.11 0.85
C ALA A 27 -27.58 9.62 0.10
N PHE A 28 -27.74 8.31 0.01
CA PHE A 28 -28.89 7.64 -0.57
C PHE A 28 -29.80 7.07 0.52
N ASN A 29 -31.09 7.06 0.26
CA ASN A 29 -32.12 6.63 1.22
C ASN A 29 -32.51 5.14 1.07
N LYS A 30 -32.00 4.44 0.05
CA LYS A 30 -32.31 3.04 -0.24
C LYS A 30 -31.07 2.29 -0.73
N PRO A 31 -31.01 0.96 -0.55
CA PRO A 31 -29.97 0.14 -1.16
C PRO A 31 -30.09 0.19 -2.69
N GLY A 32 -28.99 -0.08 -3.38
CA GLY A 32 -28.97 -0.11 -4.85
C GLY A 32 -27.57 0.07 -5.41
N LYS A 33 -27.50 0.50 -6.66
CA LYS A 33 -26.26 0.90 -7.31
C LYS A 33 -26.14 2.42 -7.35
N CYS A 34 -24.94 2.93 -7.15
CA CYS A 34 -24.61 4.33 -7.35
C CYS A 34 -24.92 4.73 -8.81
N PRO A 35 -25.70 5.79 -9.05
CA PRO A 35 -26.06 6.21 -10.41
C PRO A 35 -24.89 6.81 -11.20
N HIS A 36 -23.77 7.13 -10.54
CA HIS A 36 -22.58 7.71 -11.18
C HIS A 36 -21.58 6.63 -11.62
N CYS A 37 -21.23 5.69 -10.73
CA CYS A 37 -20.18 4.70 -10.98
C CYS A 37 -20.70 3.26 -11.10
N GLY A 38 -21.99 3.01 -10.84
CA GLY A 38 -22.59 1.67 -10.89
C GLY A 38 -22.24 0.73 -9.73
N MET A 39 -21.38 1.16 -8.80
CA MET A 39 -20.99 0.36 -7.62
C MET A 39 -22.17 0.19 -6.65
N ALA A 40 -22.19 -0.92 -5.91
CA ALA A 40 -23.20 -1.15 -4.88
C ALA A 40 -23.08 -0.11 -3.76
N LEU A 41 -24.22 0.42 -3.31
CA LEU A 41 -24.29 1.32 -2.17
C LEU A 41 -24.22 0.53 -0.87
N SER A 42 -23.39 0.97 0.08
CA SER A 42 -23.26 0.36 1.40
C SER A 42 -23.97 1.20 2.47
N LEU A 43 -24.63 0.51 3.40
CA LEU A 43 -25.25 1.16 4.56
C LEU A 43 -24.15 1.54 5.56
N GLN A 44 -23.98 2.83 5.80
CA GLN A 44 -22.97 3.36 6.72
C GLN A 44 -23.60 4.36 7.70
N SER A 45 -22.93 4.57 8.84
CA SER A 45 -23.26 5.70 9.72
C SER A 45 -22.83 7.01 9.04
N VAL A 46 -23.69 8.02 9.06
CA VAL A 46 -23.40 9.33 8.45
C VAL A 46 -22.12 9.93 9.05
N ALA A 47 -21.93 9.81 10.36
CA ALA A 47 -20.74 10.31 11.05
C ALA A 47 -19.46 9.57 10.61
N THR A 48 -19.52 8.25 10.41
CA THR A 48 -18.39 7.46 9.90
C THR A 48 -18.04 7.89 8.47
N HIS A 49 -19.06 8.06 7.63
CA HIS A 49 -18.89 8.45 6.24
C HIS A 49 -18.28 9.85 6.10
N GLU A 50 -18.82 10.84 6.82
CA GLU A 50 -18.27 12.21 6.86
C GLU A 50 -16.83 12.23 7.37
N LYS A 51 -16.51 11.42 8.40
CA LYS A 51 -15.14 11.27 8.89
C LYS A 51 -14.23 10.73 7.78
N ASN A 52 -14.66 9.69 7.05
CA ASN A 52 -13.88 9.10 5.96
C ASN A 52 -13.66 10.09 4.81
N MET A 53 -14.66 10.91 4.48
CA MET A 53 -14.56 11.94 3.43
C MET A 53 -13.59 13.08 3.76
N ASN A 54 -13.34 13.32 5.05
CA ASN A 54 -12.42 14.35 5.53
C ASN A 54 -10.99 13.82 5.77
N LEU A 55 -10.72 12.54 5.55
CA LEU A 55 -9.37 11.99 5.66
C LEU A 55 -8.48 12.55 4.55
N LYS A 56 -7.24 12.92 4.90
CA LYS A 56 -6.21 13.32 3.94
C LYS A 56 -6.07 12.23 2.87
N ARG A 57 -6.26 12.59 1.60
CA ARG A 57 -5.97 11.71 0.46
C ARG A 57 -4.46 11.45 0.41
N LEU A 58 -4.03 10.26 0.80
CA LEU A 58 -2.61 9.90 0.83
C LEU A 58 -2.10 9.70 -0.60
N LYS A 59 -0.98 10.31 -0.94
CA LYS A 59 -0.33 10.14 -2.25
C LYS A 59 0.66 8.98 -2.20
N VAL A 60 0.50 8.03 -3.12
CA VAL A 60 1.39 6.87 -3.25
C VAL A 60 2.06 6.90 -4.61
N LEU A 61 3.40 6.91 -4.62
CA LEU A 61 4.16 6.76 -5.85
C LEU A 61 4.64 5.34 -6.00
N PHE A 62 4.20 4.72 -7.09
CA PHE A 62 4.61 3.39 -7.51
C PHE A 62 5.81 3.54 -8.42
N TYR A 63 7.01 3.25 -7.93
CA TYR A 63 8.19 3.22 -8.78
C TYR A 63 8.21 1.91 -9.57
N LEU A 64 8.09 2.01 -10.90
CA LEU A 64 8.12 0.86 -11.81
C LEU A 64 9.34 0.92 -12.71
N GLN A 65 10.11 -0.17 -12.74
CA GLN A 65 11.19 -0.40 -13.69
C GLN A 65 10.72 -1.19 -14.91
N ASN A 66 11.45 -1.09 -16.01
CA ASN A 66 11.29 -2.02 -17.12
C ASN A 66 11.50 -3.47 -16.63
N GLY A 67 10.61 -4.39 -17.01
CA GLY A 67 10.61 -5.77 -16.53
C GLY A 67 10.01 -5.96 -15.13
N VAL A 68 9.29 -4.98 -14.59
CA VAL A 68 8.53 -5.14 -13.34
C VAL A 68 7.51 -6.29 -13.44
N GLU A 69 7.30 -7.00 -12.35
CA GLU A 69 6.30 -8.06 -12.19
C GLU A 69 4.89 -7.45 -12.12
N VAL A 70 3.96 -7.88 -12.98
CA VAL A 70 2.66 -7.19 -13.12
C VAL A 70 1.85 -7.26 -11.83
N LEU A 71 1.75 -8.46 -11.24
CA LEU A 71 0.91 -8.65 -10.06
C LEU A 71 1.52 -8.04 -8.80
N ASP A 72 2.85 -7.85 -8.75
CA ASP A 72 3.52 -7.16 -7.64
C ASP A 72 2.96 -5.74 -7.46
N PHE A 73 2.67 -5.01 -8.54
CA PHE A 73 2.12 -3.66 -8.45
C PHE A 73 0.60 -3.60 -8.65
N ALA A 74 0.02 -4.43 -9.52
CA ALA A 74 -1.40 -4.36 -9.83
C ALA A 74 -2.27 -4.69 -8.60
N GLY A 75 -1.87 -5.70 -7.81
CA GLY A 75 -2.58 -6.05 -6.58
C GLY A 75 -2.64 -4.91 -5.55
N PRO A 76 -1.48 -4.38 -5.10
CA PRO A 76 -1.45 -3.21 -4.21
C PRO A 76 -2.11 -1.96 -4.80
N MET A 77 -2.00 -1.74 -6.12
CA MET A 77 -2.63 -0.60 -6.80
C MET A 77 -4.15 -0.66 -6.66
N GLU A 78 -4.75 -1.84 -6.83
CA GLU A 78 -6.19 -2.05 -6.65
C GLU A 78 -6.61 -1.71 -5.20
N VAL A 79 -5.87 -2.24 -4.21
CA VAL A 79 -6.14 -2.00 -2.78
C VAL A 79 -6.06 -0.50 -2.43
N PHE A 80 -4.98 0.18 -2.83
CA PHE A 80 -4.81 1.60 -2.49
C PHE A 80 -5.80 2.49 -3.24
N SER A 81 -6.17 2.14 -4.47
CA SER A 81 -7.18 2.89 -5.23
C SER A 81 -8.54 2.82 -4.54
N TYR A 82 -8.98 1.62 -4.09
CA TYR A 82 -10.23 1.49 -3.32
C TYR A 82 -10.14 2.07 -1.91
N ALA A 83 -8.94 2.23 -1.34
CA ALA A 83 -8.74 2.99 -0.11
C ALA A 83 -8.82 4.52 -0.30
N GLY A 84 -9.10 4.97 -1.53
CA GLY A 84 -9.22 6.38 -1.89
C GLY A 84 -7.89 7.11 -1.96
N PHE A 85 -6.76 6.40 -2.13
CA PHE A 85 -5.45 7.04 -2.22
C PHE A 85 -5.27 7.72 -3.60
N ASP A 86 -4.31 8.63 -3.69
CA ASP A 86 -3.86 9.23 -4.95
C ASP A 86 -2.64 8.46 -5.46
N VAL A 87 -2.88 7.44 -6.28
CA VAL A 87 -1.84 6.54 -6.81
C VAL A 87 -1.30 7.08 -8.13
N ALA A 88 0.02 7.23 -8.24
CA ALA A 88 0.68 7.58 -9.50
C ALA A 88 1.90 6.70 -9.77
N VAL A 89 2.17 6.43 -11.04
CA VAL A 89 3.32 5.68 -11.51
C VAL A 89 4.49 6.62 -11.80
N VAL A 90 5.65 6.26 -11.27
CA VAL A 90 6.93 6.91 -11.50
C VAL A 90 7.89 5.88 -12.08
N SER A 91 8.73 6.30 -13.01
CA SER A 91 9.85 5.50 -13.50
C SER A 91 11.09 6.38 -13.62
N LYS A 92 12.21 5.80 -14.05
CA LYS A 92 13.43 6.59 -14.32
C LYS A 92 13.15 7.74 -15.31
N THR A 93 12.46 7.44 -16.41
CA THR A 93 12.00 8.42 -17.41
C THR A 93 10.50 8.23 -17.65
N LYS A 94 9.90 9.07 -18.50
CA LYS A 94 8.51 8.89 -18.97
C LYS A 94 8.38 7.99 -20.19
N ASP A 95 9.49 7.39 -20.62
CA ASP A 95 9.46 6.46 -21.74
C ASP A 95 8.64 5.21 -21.35
N PRO A 96 7.90 4.60 -22.29
CA PRO A 96 7.14 3.41 -22.00
C PRO A 96 8.04 2.28 -21.46
N ILE A 97 7.62 1.65 -20.37
CA ILE A 97 8.22 0.44 -19.84
C ILE A 97 7.40 -0.78 -20.25
N VAL A 98 8.03 -1.96 -20.28
CA VAL A 98 7.36 -3.23 -20.56
C VAL A 98 7.45 -4.12 -19.32
N ALA A 99 6.31 -4.33 -18.65
CA ALA A 99 6.18 -5.26 -17.53
C ALA A 99 6.08 -6.70 -18.05
N GLN A 100 6.89 -7.60 -17.48
CA GLN A 100 7.02 -9.02 -17.86
C GLN A 100 7.11 -9.31 -19.38
N GLY A 101 7.63 -8.37 -20.16
CA GLY A 101 7.71 -8.51 -21.62
C GLY A 101 6.38 -8.45 -22.38
N VAL A 102 5.26 -8.17 -21.70
CA VAL A 102 3.90 -8.25 -22.30
C VAL A 102 3.09 -6.97 -22.17
N LEU A 103 3.14 -6.29 -21.02
CA LEU A 103 2.28 -5.14 -20.73
C LEU A 103 3.07 -3.84 -20.83
N LYS A 104 2.68 -2.97 -21.77
CA LYS A 104 3.27 -1.63 -21.92
C LYS A 104 2.61 -0.64 -20.96
N ILE A 105 3.42 0.09 -20.20
CA ILE A 105 2.98 1.09 -19.23
C ILE A 105 3.66 2.41 -19.55
N ILE A 106 2.92 3.51 -19.57
CA ILE A 106 3.45 4.87 -19.74
C ILE A 106 3.46 5.54 -18.36
N PRO A 107 4.62 5.82 -17.76
CA PRO A 107 4.71 6.47 -16.45
C PRO A 107 4.13 7.89 -16.49
N GLN A 108 3.44 8.33 -15.44
CA GLN A 108 2.98 9.72 -15.35
C GLN A 108 4.13 10.69 -15.04
N TYR A 109 5.10 10.23 -14.24
CA TYR A 109 6.25 11.02 -13.78
C TYR A 109 7.56 10.27 -14.01
N SER A 110 8.64 11.03 -14.20
CA SER A 110 10.01 10.54 -14.04
C SER A 110 10.50 10.79 -12.61
N ILE A 111 11.66 10.27 -12.24
CA ILE A 111 12.31 10.60 -10.97
C ILE A 111 12.68 12.10 -10.86
N ASP A 112 12.78 12.82 -11.97
CA ASP A 112 13.13 14.25 -12.00
C ASP A 112 11.94 15.17 -11.72
N ASP A 113 10.71 14.72 -12.01
CA ASP A 113 9.49 15.51 -11.86
C ASP A 113 8.41 14.86 -10.98
N ALA A 114 8.76 13.78 -10.29
CA ALA A 114 7.90 13.13 -9.32
C ALA A 114 7.53 14.10 -8.18
N PRO A 115 6.24 14.27 -7.85
CA PRO A 115 5.82 15.10 -6.73
C PRO A 115 6.22 14.46 -5.38
N PRO A 116 6.21 15.23 -4.27
CA PRO A 116 6.28 14.64 -2.92
C PRO A 116 5.16 13.61 -2.71
N ALA A 117 5.43 12.59 -1.89
CA ALA A 117 4.47 11.50 -1.63
C ALA A 117 4.44 11.12 -0.16
N ASP A 118 3.29 10.64 0.29
CA ASP A 118 3.14 10.08 1.63
C ASP A 118 3.70 8.65 1.69
N ILE A 119 3.64 7.92 0.57
CA ILE A 119 4.09 6.53 0.47
C ILE A 119 4.91 6.35 -0.81
N LEU A 120 6.09 5.74 -0.70
CA LEU A 120 6.86 5.25 -1.85
C LEU A 120 6.79 3.73 -1.90
N ALA A 121 6.35 3.19 -3.04
CA ALA A 121 6.16 1.77 -3.26
C ALA A 121 7.10 1.22 -4.34
N PHE A 122 7.76 0.10 -4.05
CA PHE A 122 8.77 -0.54 -4.91
C PHE A 122 8.43 -2.00 -5.18
N PHE A 123 8.66 -2.47 -6.40
CA PHE A 123 8.16 -3.78 -6.84
C PHE A 123 9.27 -4.64 -7.43
N GLY A 124 9.05 -5.96 -7.44
CA GLY A 124 10.02 -6.92 -7.94
C GLY A 124 10.00 -7.09 -9.46
N GLY A 125 10.26 -8.30 -9.93
CA GLY A 125 10.66 -8.58 -11.31
C GLY A 125 12.11 -8.19 -11.54
N ALA A 126 12.42 -7.49 -12.63
CA ALA A 126 13.77 -7.04 -12.96
C ALA A 126 14.28 -5.88 -12.06
N ALA A 127 14.15 -6.01 -10.73
CA ALA A 127 14.56 -5.01 -9.72
C ALA A 127 16.06 -4.64 -9.82
N GLY A 128 16.89 -5.49 -10.43
CA GLY A 128 18.26 -5.17 -10.87
C GLY A 128 18.36 -3.85 -11.65
N ASN A 129 17.37 -3.55 -12.51
CA ASN A 129 17.34 -2.33 -13.32
C ASN A 129 17.23 -1.05 -12.48
N ALA A 130 16.56 -1.13 -11.33
CA ALA A 130 16.43 -0.01 -10.40
C ALA A 130 17.60 0.04 -9.39
N THR A 131 17.96 -1.13 -8.85
CA THR A 131 18.97 -1.25 -7.79
C THR A 131 20.39 -0.94 -8.25
N ASN A 132 20.68 -1.14 -9.54
CA ASN A 132 21.97 -0.84 -10.15
C ASN A 132 22.04 0.55 -10.79
N ASP A 133 20.97 1.34 -10.72
CA ASP A 133 20.93 2.69 -11.27
C ASP A 133 21.16 3.75 -10.16
N PRO A 134 22.32 4.43 -10.16
CA PRO A 134 22.64 5.41 -9.11
C PRO A 134 21.66 6.60 -9.06
N ALA A 135 21.06 6.98 -10.19
CA ALA A 135 20.11 8.09 -10.22
C ALA A 135 18.82 7.71 -9.48
N VAL A 136 18.34 6.48 -9.67
CA VAL A 136 17.17 5.95 -8.98
C VAL A 136 17.43 5.84 -7.48
N ILE A 137 18.56 5.25 -7.07
CA ILE A 137 18.89 5.14 -5.64
C ILE A 137 19.03 6.51 -4.98
N LYS A 138 19.67 7.47 -5.66
CA LYS A 138 19.79 8.84 -5.17
C LYS A 138 18.42 9.53 -5.05
N TRP A 139 17.50 9.29 -5.98
CA TRP A 139 16.13 9.78 -5.88
C TRP A 139 15.41 9.23 -4.65
N VAL A 140 15.52 7.92 -4.39
CA VAL A 140 14.93 7.28 -3.19
C VAL A 140 15.50 7.87 -1.89
N GLN A 141 16.82 8.11 -1.84
CA GLN A 141 17.49 8.72 -0.68
C GLN A 141 17.09 10.19 -0.45
N ASN A 142 16.81 10.92 -1.52
CA ASN A 142 16.46 12.34 -1.47
C ASN A 142 14.95 12.61 -1.37
N ALA A 143 14.12 11.57 -1.41
CA ALA A 143 12.67 11.71 -1.33
C ALA A 143 12.26 12.47 -0.05
N PRO A 144 11.43 13.53 -0.15
CA PRO A 144 11.11 14.38 0.99
C PRO A 144 10.17 13.69 1.97
N LYS A 145 10.76 12.99 2.95
CA LYS A 145 10.13 12.40 4.13
C LYS A 145 8.78 11.70 3.88
N PRO A 146 8.71 10.64 3.05
CA PRO A 146 7.55 9.76 3.02
C PRO A 146 7.23 9.25 4.44
N GLU A 147 5.95 9.16 4.75
CA GLU A 147 5.45 8.59 6.01
C GLU A 147 5.70 7.08 6.02
N TYR A 148 5.47 6.41 4.89
CA TYR A 148 5.70 4.98 4.73
C TYR A 148 6.53 4.64 3.49
N TYR A 149 7.24 3.53 3.58
CA TYR A 149 7.80 2.82 2.43
C TYR A 149 7.14 1.46 2.31
N PHE A 150 6.84 1.06 1.08
CA PHE A 150 6.22 -0.21 0.77
C PHE A 150 7.08 -0.95 -0.25
N SER A 151 7.27 -2.25 -0.11
CA SER A 151 7.89 -3.04 -1.16
C SER A 151 7.30 -4.41 -1.32
N VAL A 152 7.20 -4.89 -2.56
CA VAL A 152 6.81 -6.26 -2.89
C VAL A 152 7.97 -7.01 -3.52
N CYS A 153 8.10 -8.31 -3.20
CA CYS A 153 9.07 -9.19 -3.84
C CYS A 153 10.50 -8.62 -3.75
N THR A 154 11.26 -8.68 -4.84
CA THR A 154 12.61 -8.12 -4.94
C THR A 154 12.68 -6.59 -4.91
N GLY A 155 11.55 -5.88 -4.84
CA GLY A 155 11.52 -4.43 -4.61
C GLY A 155 12.20 -4.02 -3.30
N ALA A 156 12.28 -4.92 -2.31
CA ALA A 156 13.01 -4.69 -1.05
C ALA A 156 14.50 -4.37 -1.28
N PHE A 157 15.12 -4.87 -2.35
CA PHE A 157 16.52 -4.58 -2.66
C PHE A 157 16.76 -3.09 -2.97
N ILE A 158 15.75 -2.37 -3.49
CA ILE A 158 15.85 -0.93 -3.76
C ILE A 158 16.00 -0.17 -2.44
N LEU A 159 15.17 -0.51 -1.44
CA LEU A 159 15.27 0.04 -0.09
C LEU A 159 16.60 -0.33 0.58
N GLY A 160 17.08 -1.55 0.38
CA GLY A 160 18.39 -2.00 0.85
C GLY A 160 19.53 -1.17 0.26
N LYS A 161 19.55 -0.99 -1.06
CA LYS A 161 20.57 -0.17 -1.75
C LYS A 161 20.51 1.30 -1.37
N ALA A 162 19.33 1.82 -1.02
CA ALA A 162 19.18 3.16 -0.47
C ALA A 162 19.71 3.29 0.98
N GLY A 163 20.12 2.19 1.62
CA GLY A 163 20.67 2.18 2.98
C GLY A 163 19.60 2.15 4.08
N MET A 164 18.38 1.73 3.76
CA MET A 164 17.23 1.87 4.65
C MET A 164 16.94 0.63 5.51
N LEU A 165 17.61 -0.51 5.26
CA LEU A 165 17.25 -1.79 5.90
C LEU A 165 18.15 -2.20 7.07
N ASP A 166 19.20 -1.43 7.37
CA ASP A 166 20.13 -1.72 8.46
C ASP A 166 19.38 -1.88 9.81
N ASN A 167 19.60 -3.01 10.48
CA ASN A 167 19.00 -3.38 11.77
C ASN A 167 17.46 -3.48 11.78
N LEU A 168 16.81 -3.48 10.60
CA LEU A 168 15.38 -3.69 10.49
C LEU A 168 15.06 -5.17 10.23
N THR A 169 13.90 -5.60 10.71
CA THR A 169 13.33 -6.88 10.28
C THR A 169 12.54 -6.66 9.00
N VAL A 170 12.79 -7.49 7.99
CA VAL A 170 12.22 -7.38 6.63
C VAL A 170 11.96 -8.76 6.03
N THR A 171 11.25 -8.81 4.91
CA THR A 171 11.09 -10.01 4.07
C THR A 171 11.25 -9.62 2.58
N THR A 172 11.31 -10.62 1.72
CA THR A 172 11.34 -10.47 0.25
C THR A 172 10.77 -11.73 -0.41
N PHE A 173 10.88 -11.84 -1.73
CA PHE A 173 10.54 -13.05 -2.47
C PHE A 173 11.28 -14.27 -1.90
N HIS A 174 10.59 -15.41 -1.82
CA HIS A 174 11.10 -16.59 -1.14
C HIS A 174 12.43 -17.10 -1.73
N GLU A 175 12.60 -17.03 -3.05
CA GLU A 175 13.85 -17.42 -3.71
C GLU A 175 14.99 -16.41 -3.51
N SER A 176 14.67 -15.16 -3.14
CA SER A 176 15.63 -14.08 -2.95
C SER A 176 15.97 -13.80 -1.47
N ILE A 177 15.47 -14.62 -0.53
CA ILE A 177 15.74 -14.45 0.91
C ILE A 177 17.24 -14.49 1.20
N GLU A 178 17.94 -15.52 0.71
CA GLU A 178 19.37 -15.69 0.95
C GLU A 178 20.20 -14.62 0.26
N GLU A 179 19.78 -14.18 -0.91
CA GLU A 179 20.42 -13.08 -1.63
C GLU A 179 20.30 -11.76 -0.86
N LEU A 180 19.11 -11.46 -0.33
CA LEU A 180 18.90 -10.24 0.47
C LEU A 180 19.72 -10.27 1.76
N ARG A 181 19.81 -11.43 2.44
CA ARG A 181 20.65 -11.62 3.63
C ARG A 181 22.12 -11.34 3.34
N LYS A 182 22.64 -11.85 2.22
CA LYS A 182 24.03 -11.64 1.80
C LYS A 182 24.28 -10.18 1.41
N ALA A 183 23.34 -9.55 0.70
CA ALA A 183 23.48 -8.16 0.27
C ALA A 183 23.40 -7.15 1.42
N PHE A 184 22.59 -7.44 2.45
CA PHE A 184 22.33 -6.55 3.58
C PHE A 184 22.47 -7.30 4.92
N PRO A 185 23.69 -7.64 5.36
CA PRO A 185 23.92 -8.54 6.50
C PRO A 185 23.47 -7.98 7.85
N LYS A 186 23.21 -6.67 7.95
CA LYS A 186 22.66 -6.03 9.15
C LYS A 186 21.14 -6.11 9.23
N ALA A 187 20.45 -6.48 8.15
CA ALA A 187 19.01 -6.64 8.15
C ALA A 187 18.63 -8.04 8.68
N LYS A 188 17.58 -8.13 9.51
CA LYS A 188 17.00 -9.40 9.92
C LYS A 188 15.97 -9.85 8.88
N VAL A 189 16.40 -10.61 7.88
CA VAL A 189 15.51 -11.08 6.81
C VAL A 189 14.77 -12.34 7.24
N LEU A 190 13.43 -12.28 7.26
CA LEU A 190 12.55 -13.40 7.58
C LEU A 190 12.05 -14.09 6.32
N SER A 191 11.96 -15.42 6.37
CA SER A 191 11.20 -16.24 5.42
C SER A 191 9.84 -16.62 6.01
N ASN A 192 8.96 -17.21 5.19
CA ASN A 192 7.66 -17.77 5.62
C ASN A 192 6.70 -16.75 6.29
N VAL A 193 6.82 -15.48 5.93
CA VAL A 193 5.89 -14.41 6.32
C VAL A 193 5.41 -13.70 5.06
N ARG A 194 4.13 -13.30 5.02
CA ARG A 194 3.57 -12.58 3.86
C ARG A 194 4.04 -11.14 3.81
N PHE A 195 4.14 -10.50 4.97
CA PHE A 195 4.72 -9.16 5.09
C PHE A 195 5.39 -8.96 6.44
N VAL A 196 6.23 -7.95 6.53
CA VAL A 196 6.82 -7.44 7.76
C VAL A 196 6.61 -5.92 7.79
N ASP A 197 6.03 -5.41 8.88
CA ASP A 197 5.88 -3.98 9.18
C ASP A 197 6.78 -3.61 10.36
N ASN A 198 7.76 -2.73 10.14
CA ASN A 198 8.65 -2.21 11.18
C ASN A 198 8.31 -0.78 11.63
N GLY A 199 7.07 -0.36 11.41
CA GLY A 199 6.56 0.96 11.72
C GLY A 199 6.55 1.87 10.50
N LYS A 200 7.72 2.02 9.85
CA LYS A 200 7.89 2.93 8.69
C LYS A 200 7.97 2.17 7.36
N ILE A 201 8.58 1.00 7.33
CA ILE A 201 8.79 0.21 6.13
C ILE A 201 7.96 -1.07 6.23
N ILE A 202 7.13 -1.30 5.21
CA ILE A 202 6.36 -2.51 5.02
C ILE A 202 6.97 -3.25 3.83
N THR A 203 7.69 -4.33 4.11
CA THR A 203 8.21 -5.23 3.07
C THR A 203 7.31 -6.46 2.97
N THR A 204 6.94 -6.88 1.77
CA THR A 204 6.13 -8.08 1.53
C THR A 204 6.95 -9.14 0.80
N ALA A 205 6.51 -10.39 0.91
CA ALA A 205 7.00 -11.48 0.06
C ALA A 205 6.56 -11.27 -1.39
N GLY A 206 6.64 -12.32 -2.22
CA GLY A 206 6.35 -12.21 -3.65
C GLY A 206 4.88 -12.03 -4.00
N ILE A 207 4.64 -11.31 -5.10
CA ILE A 207 3.46 -11.44 -5.96
C ILE A 207 2.18 -11.18 -5.17
N SER A 208 1.46 -12.24 -4.79
CA SER A 208 0.18 -12.11 -4.09
C SER A 208 0.32 -11.51 -2.69
N ALA A 209 1.47 -11.66 -2.05
CA ALA A 209 1.71 -11.14 -0.71
C ALA A 209 1.70 -9.60 -0.65
N GLY A 210 1.89 -8.95 -1.81
CA GLY A 210 1.71 -7.51 -1.94
C GLY A 210 0.28 -7.07 -1.61
N ILE A 211 -0.74 -7.87 -1.96
CA ILE A 211 -2.14 -7.56 -1.67
C ILE A 211 -2.36 -7.52 -0.15
N ASP A 212 -1.87 -8.52 0.59
CA ASP A 212 -2.02 -8.57 2.04
C ASP A 212 -1.28 -7.45 2.75
N GLY A 213 -0.07 -7.12 2.29
CA GLY A 213 0.69 -6.00 2.83
C GLY A 213 0.02 -4.66 2.55
N ALA A 214 -0.59 -4.48 1.39
CA ALA A 214 -1.35 -3.28 1.06
C ALA A 214 -2.60 -3.17 1.94
N LEU A 215 -3.35 -4.27 2.13
CA LEU A 215 -4.51 -4.31 3.03
C LEU A 215 -4.11 -4.02 4.49
N HIS A 216 -2.97 -4.54 4.94
CA HIS A 216 -2.39 -4.21 6.24
C HIS A 216 -2.05 -2.73 6.36
N LEU A 217 -1.43 -2.12 5.34
CA LEU A 217 -1.12 -0.69 5.36
C LEU A 217 -2.40 0.17 5.36
N VAL A 218 -3.43 -0.24 4.62
CA VAL A 218 -4.75 0.41 4.68
C VAL A 218 -5.35 0.27 6.08
N GLU A 219 -5.31 -0.91 6.70
CA GLU A 219 -5.77 -1.10 8.08
C GLU A 219 -5.03 -0.16 9.04
N LYS A 220 -3.70 -0.04 8.90
CA LYS A 220 -2.87 0.84 9.72
C LYS A 220 -3.29 2.31 9.64
N VAL A 221 -3.67 2.80 8.45
CA VAL A 221 -3.90 4.25 8.22
C VAL A 221 -5.37 4.66 8.03
N ARG A 222 -6.28 3.69 7.85
CA ARG A 222 -7.73 3.88 7.69
C ARG A 222 -8.57 3.05 8.67
N GLY A 223 -7.97 2.11 9.36
CA GLY A 223 -8.65 1.21 10.29
C GLY A 223 -9.09 -0.09 9.64
N ARG A 224 -9.31 -1.10 10.50
CA ARG A 224 -9.65 -2.48 10.13
C ARG A 224 -10.89 -2.58 9.25
N ASP A 225 -11.94 -1.85 9.58
CA ASP A 225 -13.24 -1.94 8.89
C ASP A 225 -13.11 -1.61 7.40
N VAL A 226 -12.35 -0.54 7.07
CA VAL A 226 -12.09 -0.12 5.69
C VAL A 226 -11.31 -1.19 4.93
N ALA A 227 -10.27 -1.75 5.53
CA ALA A 227 -9.48 -2.79 4.88
C ALA A 227 -10.29 -4.08 4.64
N VAL A 228 -11.13 -4.50 5.59
CA VAL A 228 -12.03 -5.66 5.43
C VAL A 228 -13.06 -5.42 4.33
N GLN A 229 -13.61 -4.20 4.26
CA GLN A 229 -14.56 -3.81 3.22
C GLN A 229 -13.93 -3.84 1.83
N ILE A 230 -12.71 -3.34 1.67
CA ILE A 230 -11.95 -3.40 0.42
C ILE A 230 -11.66 -4.84 0.02
N ALA A 231 -11.17 -5.66 0.94
CA ALA A 231 -10.92 -7.08 0.68
C ALA A 231 -12.21 -7.79 0.20
N LYS A 232 -13.34 -7.51 0.86
CA LYS A 232 -14.64 -8.04 0.44
C LYS A 232 -15.08 -7.54 -0.94
N TYR A 233 -14.88 -6.25 -1.22
CA TYR A 233 -15.25 -5.64 -2.51
C TYR A 233 -14.43 -6.23 -3.67
N MET A 234 -13.14 -6.48 -3.44
CA MET A 234 -12.25 -7.14 -4.38
C MET A 234 -12.47 -8.66 -4.48
N GLU A 235 -13.42 -9.22 -3.72
CA GLU A 235 -13.62 -10.66 -3.56
C GLU A 235 -12.36 -11.41 -3.11
N TYR A 236 -11.50 -10.74 -2.34
CA TYR A 236 -10.24 -11.28 -1.82
C TYR A 236 -10.45 -11.96 -0.46
N ASP A 237 -10.76 -13.26 -0.49
CA ASP A 237 -11.06 -14.08 0.69
C ASP A 237 -9.81 -14.65 1.42
N LYS A 238 -8.60 -14.38 0.90
CA LYS A 238 -7.34 -14.96 1.39
C LYS A 238 -6.60 -14.10 2.42
N TRP A 239 -7.12 -12.92 2.75
CA TRP A 239 -6.43 -12.03 3.67
C TRP A 239 -6.50 -12.55 5.12
N VAL A 240 -5.38 -13.08 5.59
CA VAL A 240 -5.19 -13.51 6.98
C VAL A 240 -4.10 -12.64 7.63
N PRO A 241 -4.45 -11.61 8.41
CA PRO A 241 -3.48 -10.63 8.94
C PRO A 241 -2.35 -11.25 9.74
N ALA A 242 -2.63 -12.33 10.48
CA ALA A 242 -1.66 -13.06 11.28
C ALA A 242 -0.58 -13.79 10.46
N GLN A 243 -0.68 -13.84 9.13
CA GLN A 243 0.37 -14.36 8.26
C GLN A 243 1.47 -13.31 7.95
N GLY A 244 1.26 -12.05 8.34
CA GLY A 244 2.31 -11.05 8.41
C GLY A 244 2.86 -10.88 9.83
N LEU A 245 3.94 -10.10 9.95
CA LEU A 245 4.56 -9.74 11.22
C LEU A 245 4.56 -8.22 11.39
N VAL A 246 3.97 -7.73 12.47
CA VAL A 246 4.20 -6.35 12.93
C VAL A 246 5.28 -6.41 14.00
N VAL A 247 6.39 -5.73 13.76
CA VAL A 247 7.50 -5.67 14.70
C VAL A 247 7.16 -4.63 15.75
N ASP A 248 6.75 -5.08 16.93
CA ASP A 248 6.61 -4.18 18.07
C ASP A 248 7.95 -3.49 18.34
N LYS A 249 7.90 -2.17 18.56
CA LYS A 249 9.03 -1.46 19.16
C LYS A 249 9.24 -2.04 20.56
N GLN A 250 10.04 -3.09 20.69
CA GLN A 250 10.62 -3.41 21.98
C GLN A 250 11.45 -2.18 22.37
N ILE A 251 10.92 -1.47 23.37
CA ILE A 251 11.61 -0.43 24.13
C ILE A 251 12.98 -1.00 24.42
N GLY A 252 14.00 -0.31 23.92
CA GLY A 252 15.39 -0.65 24.19
C GLY A 252 15.56 -0.91 25.67
N THR A 253 16.16 -2.04 25.98
CA THR A 253 16.68 -2.40 27.28
C THR A 253 17.30 -1.18 27.95
N ALA A 254 16.63 -0.67 29.00
CA ALA A 254 17.29 0.17 29.98
C ALA A 254 18.41 -0.68 30.59
N LYS A 255 19.66 -0.25 30.35
CA LYS A 255 20.79 -0.60 31.21
C LYS A 255 20.68 0.16 32.51
#